data_AF-A0A2A4I2V4-F1
#
_entry.id   AF-A0A2A4I2V4-F1
#
_cell.length_a   1.000
_cell.length_b   1.000
_cell.length_c   1.000
_cell.angle_alpha   90.00
_cell.angle_beta   90.00
_cell.angle_gamma   90.00
#
_symmetry.space_group_name_H-M   'P 1'
#
loop_
_entity.id
_entity.type
_entity.pdbx_description
1 polymer ?
#
loop_
_entity_poly.entity_id
_entity_poly.type
_entity_poly.pdbx_seq_one_letter_code
_entity_poly.pdbx_strand_id
1 'polypeptide(L)'
;MLAAGGAAAEAPRARLASCPVADCLLVSGRRASADAQVFINDHPVAVEGGRRWRVRLPLDTLRAWSPSRARTLSVTTADRGGDGATTTQLADLPIGLLGRRIDLAMLTVRVH
;
A
#
# COMPACT_ATOMS: atom_id res chain seq x y z
N MET A 1 18.98 16.83 -28.20
CA MET A 1 17.74 16.39 -27.53
C MET A 1 18.14 15.57 -26.31
N LEU A 2 18.15 16.17 -25.12
CA LEU A 2 18.48 15.45 -23.88
C LEU A 2 17.21 14.74 -23.40
N ALA A 3 17.17 13.42 -23.53
CA ALA A 3 16.17 12.60 -22.87
C ALA A 3 16.44 12.67 -21.36
N ALA A 4 15.62 13.45 -20.64
CA ALA A 4 15.58 13.40 -19.20
C ALA A 4 15.09 12.00 -18.82
N GLY A 5 16.01 11.14 -18.38
CA GLY A 5 15.68 9.88 -17.75
C GLY A 5 14.83 10.16 -16.52
N GLY A 6 13.51 10.08 -16.68
CA GLY A 6 12.59 10.03 -15.56
C GLY A 6 12.91 8.78 -14.79
N ALA A 7 13.63 8.92 -13.67
CA ALA A 7 13.86 7.82 -12.75
C ALA A 7 12.48 7.26 -12.39
N ALA A 8 12.16 6.06 -12.89
CA ALA A 8 10.90 5.40 -12.61
C ALA A 8 10.67 5.47 -11.09
N ALA A 9 9.57 6.12 -10.69
CA ALA A 9 9.19 6.19 -9.29
C ALA A 9 9.17 4.76 -8.76
N GLU A 10 9.88 4.52 -7.66
CA GLU A 10 9.99 3.17 -7.10
C GLU A 10 8.60 2.69 -6.80
N ALA A 11 8.25 1.53 -7.33
CA ALA A 11 6.92 0.97 -7.16
C ALA A 11 6.58 0.88 -5.66
N PRO A 12 5.37 1.27 -5.26
CA PRO A 12 4.94 1.16 -3.88
C PRO A 12 4.95 -0.31 -3.47
N ARG A 13 5.28 -0.55 -2.20
CA ARG A 13 5.38 -1.91 -1.64
C ARG A 13 4.43 -2.04 -0.47
N ALA A 14 3.76 -3.18 -0.39
CA ALA A 14 2.90 -3.56 0.71
C ALA A 14 3.45 -4.81 1.41
N ARG A 15 3.55 -4.77 2.73
CA ARG A 15 4.06 -5.87 3.56
C ARG A 15 3.22 -6.02 4.82
N LEU A 16 2.95 -7.26 5.22
CA LEU A 16 2.33 -7.53 6.51
C LEU A 16 3.32 -7.16 7.62
N ALA A 17 2.83 -6.50 8.66
CA ALA A 17 3.61 -6.11 9.82
C ALA A 17 2.78 -6.34 11.09
N SER A 18 3.46 -6.70 12.18
CA SER A 18 2.85 -6.75 13.50
C SER A 18 2.63 -5.32 14.00
N CYS A 19 1.38 -4.96 14.23
CA CYS A 19 1.00 -3.72 14.91
C CYS A 19 0.54 -4.02 16.35
N PRO A 20 0.52 -3.03 17.27
CA PRO A 20 0.29 -3.27 18.70
C PRO A 20 -1.08 -3.87 19.05
N VAL A 21 -2.11 -3.61 18.23
CA VAL A 21 -3.51 -4.01 18.50
C VAL A 21 -3.95 -5.18 17.64
N ALA A 22 -3.51 -5.23 16.38
CA ALA A 22 -3.84 -6.26 15.41
C ALA A 22 -2.77 -6.27 14.31
N ASP A 23 -2.78 -7.27 13.43
CA ASP A 23 -1.96 -7.23 12.22
C ASP A 23 -2.33 -6.03 11.34
N CYS A 24 -1.32 -5.44 10.71
CA CYS A 24 -1.48 -4.28 9.84
C CYS A 24 -0.67 -4.46 8.55
N LEU A 25 -1.08 -3.75 7.52
CA LEU A 25 -0.31 -3.64 6.29
C LEU A 25 0.56 -2.38 6.35
N LEU A 26 1.87 -2.56 6.26
CA LEU A 26 2.83 -1.50 6.02
C LEU A 26 2.89 -1.23 4.51
N VAL A 27 2.41 -0.07 4.10
CA VAL A 27 2.52 0.42 2.72
C VAL A 27 3.60 1.49 2.68
N SER A 28 4.50 1.42 1.71
CA SER A 28 5.59 2.38 1.54
C SER A 28 5.76 2.75 0.07
N GLY A 29 6.23 3.97 -0.19
CA GLY A 29 6.42 4.45 -1.55
C GLY A 29 7.23 5.74 -1.62
N ARG A 30 7.25 6.32 -2.83
CA ARG A 30 7.83 7.64 -3.09
C ARG A 30 6.77 8.60 -3.61
N ARG A 31 6.95 9.89 -3.34
CA ARG A 31 6.14 11.00 -3.91
C ARG A 31 7.07 12.13 -4.35
N ALA A 32 6.61 12.94 -5.31
CA ALA A 32 7.41 14.02 -5.91
C ALA A 32 7.77 15.12 -4.89
N SER A 33 6.79 15.58 -4.11
CA SER A 33 6.93 16.62 -3.10
C SER A 33 6.55 16.09 -1.70
N ALA A 34 7.09 16.68 -0.64
CA ALA A 34 6.74 16.28 0.73
C ALA A 34 5.28 16.61 1.09
N ASP A 35 4.64 17.50 0.35
CA ASP A 35 3.27 17.96 0.59
C ASP A 35 2.25 17.25 -0.31
N ALA A 36 2.70 16.39 -1.23
CA ALA A 36 1.82 15.60 -2.07
C ALA A 36 0.98 14.62 -1.21
N GLN A 37 -0.33 14.70 -1.39
CA GLN A 37 -1.30 13.85 -0.70
C GLN A 37 -1.20 12.43 -1.24
N VAL A 38 -1.20 11.45 -0.34
CA VAL A 38 -1.21 10.04 -0.69
C VAL A 38 -2.62 9.49 -0.51
N PHE A 39 -3.07 8.70 -1.47
CA PHE A 39 -4.33 7.98 -1.45
C PHE A 39 -4.07 6.48 -1.63
N ILE A 40 -4.85 5.67 -0.92
CA ILE A 40 -4.81 4.22 -0.91
C ILE A 40 -6.21 3.75 -1.26
N ASN A 41 -6.37 3.11 -2.43
CA ASN A 41 -7.68 2.81 -3.03
C ASN A 41 -8.63 4.03 -2.98
N ASP A 42 -8.15 5.18 -3.43
CA ASP A 42 -8.89 6.45 -3.45
C ASP A 42 -9.20 7.07 -2.07
N HIS A 43 -8.78 6.45 -0.96
CA HIS A 43 -8.91 7.01 0.38
C HIS A 43 -7.67 7.82 0.77
N PRO A 44 -7.81 9.10 1.19
CA PRO A 44 -6.67 9.89 1.63
C PRO A 44 -6.10 9.34 2.93
N VAL A 45 -4.77 9.22 2.99
CA VAL A 45 -4.06 8.71 4.17
C VAL A 45 -2.99 9.69 4.64
N ALA A 46 -2.86 9.82 5.96
CA ALA A 46 -1.70 10.46 6.56
C ALA A 46 -0.53 9.47 6.54
N VAL A 47 0.65 9.93 6.16
CA VAL A 47 1.84 9.09 6.02
C VAL A 47 2.98 9.63 6.88
N GLU A 48 3.81 8.73 7.38
CA GLU A 48 5.05 9.05 8.06
C GLU A 48 6.16 9.29 7.02
N GLY A 49 6.87 10.42 7.14
CA GLY A 49 7.99 10.79 6.27
C GLY A 49 7.63 11.87 5.24
N GLY A 50 8.61 12.18 4.38
CA GLY A 50 8.51 13.18 3.32
C GLY A 50 8.37 12.53 1.94
N ARG A 51 9.32 12.77 1.04
CA ARG A 51 9.32 12.16 -0.30
C ARG A 51 9.36 10.63 -0.28
N ARG A 52 10.09 10.03 0.67
CA ARG A 52 9.96 8.61 1.02
C ARG A 52 9.02 8.53 2.20
N TRP A 53 7.97 7.73 2.06
CA TRP A 53 6.91 7.67 3.05
C TRP A 53 6.50 6.24 3.35
N ARG A 54 5.84 6.07 4.50
CA ARG A 54 5.22 4.82 4.92
C ARG A 54 3.93 5.08 5.67
N VAL A 55 3.03 4.12 5.66
CA VAL A 55 1.79 4.15 6.45
C VAL A 55 1.46 2.75 6.92
N ARG A 56 0.92 2.65 8.13
CA ARG A 56 0.39 1.41 8.69
C ARG A 56 -1.12 1.46 8.62
N LEU A 57 -1.71 0.48 7.94
CA LEU A 57 -3.16 0.36 7.81
C LEU A 57 -3.64 -0.89 8.54
N PRO A 58 -4.59 -0.78 9.48
CA PRO A 58 -5.26 -1.94 10.04
C PRO A 58 -5.89 -2.79 8.92
N LEU A 59 -5.84 -4.11 9.06
CA LEU A 59 -6.41 -5.00 8.03
C LEU A 59 -7.92 -4.82 7.86
N ASP A 60 -8.64 -4.47 8.92
CA ASP A 60 -10.08 -4.21 8.83
C ASP A 60 -10.39 -2.99 7.96
N THR A 61 -9.60 -1.91 8.11
CA THR A 61 -9.68 -0.73 7.23
C THR A 61 -9.38 -1.10 5.79
N LEU A 62 -8.32 -1.88 5.56
CA LEU A 62 -7.97 -2.31 4.21
C LEU A 62 -9.07 -3.18 3.57
N ARG A 63 -9.71 -4.05 4.34
CA ARG A 63 -10.84 -4.88 3.87
C ARG A 63 -12.04 -4.03 3.48
N ALA A 64 -12.32 -2.96 4.21
CA ALA A 64 -13.40 -2.03 3.90
C ALA A 64 -13.12 -1.22 2.62
N TRP A 65 -11.86 -0.89 2.35
CA TRP A 65 -11.43 -0.08 1.20
C TRP A 65 -11.09 -0.90 -0.05
N SER A 66 -11.08 -2.22 0.03
CA SER A 66 -10.66 -3.09 -1.07
C SER A 66 -11.85 -3.88 -1.63
N PRO A 67 -11.89 -4.08 -2.95
CA PRO A 67 -12.77 -5.10 -3.52
C PRO A 67 -12.51 -6.46 -2.89
N SER A 68 -13.54 -7.31 -2.85
CA SER A 68 -13.38 -8.68 -2.35
C SER A 68 -12.24 -9.40 -3.08
N ARG A 69 -11.29 -9.98 -2.35
CA ARG A 69 -10.14 -10.73 -2.90
C ARG A 69 -9.20 -9.89 -3.77
N ALA A 70 -9.10 -8.58 -3.55
CA ALA A 70 -8.11 -7.75 -4.22
C ALA A 70 -6.69 -8.33 -4.02
N ARG A 71 -5.90 -8.34 -5.08
CA ARG A 71 -4.50 -8.81 -5.10
C ARG A 71 -3.50 -7.66 -5.14
N THR A 72 -3.99 -6.47 -5.44
CA THR A 72 -3.22 -5.24 -5.54
C THR A 72 -3.92 -4.13 -4.79
N LEU A 73 -3.15 -3.11 -4.46
CA LEU A 73 -3.59 -1.89 -3.80
C LEU A 73 -3.23 -0.71 -4.72
N SER A 74 -4.21 0.13 -5.06
CA SER A 74 -3.96 1.37 -5.78
C SER A 74 -3.35 2.41 -4.84
N VAL A 75 -2.20 2.96 -5.22
CA VAL A 75 -1.52 4.03 -4.50
C VAL A 75 -1.42 5.22 -5.44
N THR A 76 -2.11 6.29 -5.08
CA THR A 76 -2.13 7.52 -5.85
C THR A 76 -1.46 8.63 -5.06
N THR A 77 -0.60 9.40 -5.72
CA THR A 77 0.01 10.61 -5.16
C THR A 77 -0.45 11.80 -5.98
N ALA A 78 -0.99 12.81 -5.33
CA ALA A 78 -1.44 14.05 -5.97
C ALA A 78 -0.61 15.21 -5.43
N ASP A 79 0.15 15.88 -6.30
CA ASP A 79 0.88 17.07 -5.92
C ASP A 79 -0.06 18.28 -5.82
N ARG A 80 0.16 19.11 -4.81
CA ARG A 80 -0.61 20.34 -4.59
C ARG A 80 0.00 21.54 -5.32
N GLY A 81 1.21 21.41 -5.87
CA GLY A 81 1.93 22.48 -6.59
C GLY A 81 1.96 22.30 -8.11
N GLY A 82 1.74 23.40 -8.82
CA GLY A 82 2.06 23.59 -10.25
C GLY A 82 1.00 23.12 -11.23
N ASP A 83 0.70 21.82 -11.27
CA ASP A 83 -0.14 21.22 -12.33
C ASP A 83 -1.09 20.10 -11.84
N GLY A 84 -1.20 19.87 -10.52
CA GLY A 84 -2.09 18.83 -9.99
C GLY A 84 -1.73 17.41 -10.46
N ALA A 85 -0.47 17.20 -10.86
CA ALA A 85 0.01 15.95 -11.43
C ALA A 85 -0.29 14.80 -10.45
N THR A 86 -1.09 13.85 -10.93
CA THR A 86 -1.52 12.69 -10.17
C THR A 86 -0.83 11.46 -10.74
N THR A 87 -0.10 10.75 -9.89
CA THR A 87 0.57 9.50 -10.26
C THR A 87 -0.07 8.35 -9.52
N THR A 88 -0.63 7.39 -10.25
CA THR A 88 -1.20 6.16 -9.70
C THR A 88 -0.29 4.97 -10.01
N GLN A 89 0.03 4.19 -8.99
CA GLN A 89 0.82 2.97 -9.09
C GLN A 89 0.13 1.84 -8.32
N LEU A 90 0.36 0.59 -8.73
CA LEU A 90 -0.17 -0.58 -8.04
C LEU A 90 0.90 -1.20 -7.14
N ALA A 91 0.52 -1.57 -5.93
CA ALA A 91 1.32 -2.37 -5.01
C ALA A 91 0.74 -3.77 -4.88
N ASP A 92 1.55 -4.82 -5.02
CA ASP A 92 1.12 -6.19 -4.79
C ASP A 92 0.83 -6.43 -3.30
N LEU A 93 -0.32 -7.03 -3.02
CA LEU A 93 -0.66 -7.47 -1.67
C LEU A 93 -0.02 -8.83 -1.36
N PRO A 94 0.37 -9.06 -0.09
CA PRO A 94 0.72 -10.40 0.36
C PRO A 94 -0.34 -11.44 -0.01
N ILE A 95 0.12 -12.62 -0.43
CA ILE A 95 -0.76 -13.70 -0.86
C ILE A 95 -1.73 -14.07 0.28
N GLY A 96 -3.02 -14.17 -0.06
CA GLY A 96 -4.06 -14.58 0.89
C GLY A 96 -4.51 -13.50 1.87
N LEU A 97 -3.90 -12.30 1.89
CA LEU A 97 -4.21 -11.22 2.84
C LEU A 97 -5.71 -10.90 2.93
N LEU A 98 -6.35 -10.73 1.78
CA LEU A 98 -7.77 -10.43 1.64
C LEU A 98 -8.59 -11.66 1.20
N GLY A 99 -8.05 -12.86 1.43
CA GLY A 99 -8.75 -14.12 1.22
C GLY A 99 -9.93 -14.30 2.18
N ARG A 100 -10.72 -15.35 1.95
CA ARG A 100 -11.76 -15.77 2.89
C ARG A 100 -11.11 -16.10 4.24
N ARG A 101 -11.78 -15.71 5.33
CA ARG A 101 -11.55 -16.35 6.63
C ARG A 101 -11.97 -17.82 6.48
N ILE A 102 -11.02 -18.71 6.73
CA ILE A 102 -11.22 -20.15 6.78
C ILE A 102 -10.97 -20.57 8.22
N ASP A 103 -11.98 -21.17 8.84
CA ASP A 103 -11.82 -21.79 10.14
C ASP A 103 -11.20 -23.17 9.90
N LEU A 104 -9.96 -23.33 10.34
CA LEU A 104 -9.28 -24.62 10.28
C LEU A 104 -9.68 -25.45 11.49
N ALA A 105 -10.34 -26.59 11.25
CA ALA A 105 -10.69 -27.53 12.30
C ALA A 105 -9.46 -28.29 12.86
N MET A 106 -8.47 -28.62 12.02
CA MET A 106 -7.23 -29.30 12.44
C MET A 106 -6.11 -29.08 11.41
N LEU A 107 -4.90 -28.76 11.88
CA LEU A 107 -3.67 -28.73 11.08
C LEU A 107 -2.66 -29.72 11.67
N THR A 108 -2.27 -30.74 10.92
CA THR A 108 -1.19 -31.66 11.33
C THR A 108 0.05 -31.38 10.49
N VAL A 109 1.14 -30.96 11.13
CA VAL A 109 2.46 -30.83 10.49
C VAL A 109 3.32 -31.99 10.97
N ARG A 110 3.84 -32.79 10.03
CA ARG A 110 4.81 -33.84 10.34
C ARG A 110 6.13 -33.47 9.68
N VAL A 111 7.19 -33.50 10.48
CA VAL A 111 8.58 -33.49 10.02
C VAL A 111 9.06 -34.93 10.03
N HIS A 112 9.81 -35.34 9.01
CA HIS A 112 10.44 -36.66 8.94
C HIS A 112 11.94 -36.46 9.02
#